data_AF-A0A7C7D4N8-F1
#
_entry.id   AF-A0A7C7D4N8-F1
#
_cell.length_a   1.000
_cell.length_b   1.000
_cell.length_c   1.000
_cell.angle_alpha   90.00
_cell.angle_beta   90.00
_cell.angle_gamma   90.00
#
_symmetry.space_group_name_H-M   'P 1'
#
loop_
_entity.id
_entity.type
_entity.pdbx_description
1 polymer ?
#
loop_
_entity_poly.entity_id
_entity_poly.type
_entity_poly.pdbx_seq_one_letter_code
_entity_poly.pdbx_strand_id
1 'polypeptide(L)'
;MKELEVPVKDSLNKTVMKKIFKVAVVEWSKKDTNTFIQTESLAENLVSSMEYNIKKALEHKAVIIVFPAFTGCLYQLLKARPVLNDDLHFISEYSALNSTSSGILNSTLSNTPNTTLISTLKYSINNEDCFLKEIISISKKYNILICPGSYWAIDKTYNKQESGCQNDNPESRISEYEGYEDYEDNKLPINKIYHESCIVSNGNIILNQRQIYLAKWERKLGLSRGTDVELIDINGWNIGIILSTDVFYPQVSRKLALMGVDIVISPVGFIGEKNMALQISGMWQETQQNLFFALESGFNGGLGEIELWGESIIHAPLEMTKGDYGILERTNGKENLIIYELDNDMRKAAISKFNVLEGLNPELYNNYNNM
;
A
#
# COMPACT_ATOMS: atom_id res chain seq x y z
N MET A 1 26.63 -57.96 43.71
CA MET A 1 25.41 -57.55 42.99
C MET A 1 25.47 -56.03 42.86
N LYS A 2 25.75 -55.53 41.66
CA LYS A 2 25.64 -54.12 41.28
C LYS A 2 24.25 -53.97 40.66
N GLU A 3 23.36 -53.22 41.30
CA GLU A 3 22.06 -52.89 40.70
C GLU A 3 22.20 -51.70 39.76
N LEU A 4 21.40 -51.77 38.70
CA LEU A 4 21.51 -51.02 37.46
C LEU A 4 21.07 -49.56 37.62
N GLU A 5 21.91 -48.64 37.18
CA GLU A 5 21.48 -47.29 36.81
C GLU A 5 20.60 -47.38 35.55
N VAL A 6 19.35 -46.95 35.70
CA VAL A 6 18.42 -46.74 34.58
C VAL A 6 18.84 -45.46 33.86
N PRO A 7 19.09 -45.45 32.55
CA PRO A 7 19.45 -44.23 31.85
C PRO A 7 18.23 -43.30 31.82
N VAL A 8 18.38 -42.12 32.41
CA VAL A 8 17.47 -41.00 32.20
C VAL A 8 17.49 -40.72 30.70
N LYS A 9 16.38 -41.04 30.04
CA LYS A 9 16.16 -40.68 28.63
C LYS A 9 16.28 -39.17 28.51
N ASP A 10 17.31 -38.74 27.80
CA ASP A 10 17.34 -37.46 27.08
C ASP A 10 15.99 -37.29 26.37
N SER A 11 15.12 -36.47 26.95
CA SER A 11 13.90 -36.04 26.30
C SER A 11 14.26 -34.85 25.42
N LEU A 12 14.62 -35.23 24.19
CA LEU A 12 14.59 -34.46 22.96
C LEU A 12 14.24 -32.97 23.13
N ASN A 13 15.23 -32.13 22.83
CA ASN A 13 15.02 -30.81 22.25
C ASN A 13 13.91 -30.87 21.20
N LYS A 14 12.68 -30.52 21.59
CA LYS A 14 11.74 -29.93 20.64
C LYS A 14 12.35 -28.58 20.29
N THR A 15 13.15 -28.55 19.25
CA THR A 15 13.39 -27.31 18.51
C THR A 15 12.01 -26.86 18.05
N VAL A 16 11.35 -26.05 18.87
CA VAL A 16 10.16 -25.30 18.46
C VAL A 16 10.68 -24.51 17.26
N MET A 17 10.23 -24.88 16.06
CA MET A 17 10.58 -24.17 14.85
C MET A 17 10.13 -22.74 15.07
N LYS A 18 11.09 -21.86 15.33
CA LYS A 18 10.87 -20.44 15.57
C LYS A 18 10.06 -19.94 14.38
N LYS A 19 8.90 -19.34 14.64
CA LYS A 19 8.02 -18.88 13.57
C LYS A 19 8.64 -17.61 12.99
N ILE A 20 9.60 -17.78 12.08
CA ILE A 20 10.32 -16.72 11.40
C ILE A 20 9.64 -16.45 10.07
N PHE A 21 9.42 -15.18 9.74
CA PHE A 21 8.86 -14.76 8.46
C PHE A 21 9.79 -13.75 7.79
N LYS A 22 10.52 -14.19 6.76
CA LYS A 22 11.48 -13.33 6.07
C LYS A 22 10.78 -12.47 5.03
N VAL A 23 11.03 -11.18 5.08
CA VAL A 23 10.37 -10.17 4.24
C VAL A 23 11.38 -9.38 3.43
N ALA A 24 10.93 -8.90 2.28
CA ALA A 24 11.62 -7.93 1.45
C ALA A 24 10.75 -6.67 1.32
N VAL A 25 11.28 -5.49 1.63
CA VAL A 25 10.56 -4.22 1.53
C VAL A 25 11.34 -3.27 0.66
N VAL A 26 10.74 -2.84 -0.46
CA VAL A 26 11.37 -1.99 -1.46
C VAL A 26 11.07 -0.53 -1.15
N GLU A 27 12.02 0.36 -1.42
CA GLU A 27 11.82 1.79 -1.56
C GLU A 27 12.02 2.18 -3.01
N TRP A 28 11.20 3.07 -3.55
CA TRP A 28 11.56 3.76 -4.80
C TRP A 28 12.21 5.08 -4.46
N SER A 29 13.46 5.27 -4.89
CA SER A 29 14.13 6.57 -4.76
C SER A 29 13.70 7.51 -5.88
N LYS A 30 13.92 8.82 -5.69
CA LYS A 30 13.71 9.81 -6.76
C LYS A 30 14.51 9.49 -8.02
N LYS A 31 15.68 8.87 -7.87
CA LYS A 31 16.51 8.46 -9.02
C LYS A 31 15.82 7.34 -9.79
N ASP A 32 15.26 6.36 -9.10
CA ASP A 32 14.55 5.24 -9.73
C ASP A 32 13.34 5.75 -10.50
N THR A 33 12.49 6.53 -9.84
CA THR A 33 11.27 7.09 -10.45
C THR A 33 11.57 8.00 -11.64
N ASN A 34 12.59 8.86 -11.55
CA ASN A 34 13.03 9.67 -12.68
C ASN A 34 13.56 8.83 -13.86
N THR A 35 14.26 7.73 -13.57
CA THR A 35 14.75 6.82 -14.61
C THR A 35 13.59 6.20 -15.37
N PHE A 36 12.48 5.85 -14.69
CA PHE A 36 11.29 5.30 -15.33
C PHE A 36 10.57 6.29 -16.24
N ILE A 37 10.76 7.60 -16.05
CA ILE A 37 10.06 8.68 -16.77
C ILE A 37 10.84 9.17 -18.01
N GLN A 38 12.13 8.82 -18.16
CA GLN A 38 13.04 9.42 -19.15
C GLN A 38 13.27 8.60 -20.45
N THR A 39 12.74 7.38 -20.58
CA THR A 39 13.09 6.44 -21.66
C THR A 39 11.90 6.05 -22.54
N GLU A 40 12.06 5.72 -23.83
CA GLU A 40 10.93 5.33 -24.70
C GLU A 40 10.16 4.07 -24.22
N SER A 41 10.81 3.13 -23.51
CA SER A 41 10.14 1.96 -22.90
C SER A 41 9.87 2.12 -21.40
N LEU A 42 9.06 3.13 -21.08
CA LEU A 42 8.82 3.62 -19.72
C LEU A 42 8.32 2.54 -18.74
N ALA A 43 7.23 1.84 -19.10
CA ALA A 43 6.55 0.90 -18.21
C ALA A 43 7.32 -0.42 -18.05
N GLU A 44 8.04 -0.87 -19.08
CA GLU A 44 8.83 -2.11 -19.04
C GLU A 44 10.06 -1.96 -18.14
N ASN A 45 10.65 -0.76 -18.08
CA ASN A 45 11.74 -0.45 -17.16
C ASN A 45 11.29 -0.56 -15.70
N LEU A 46 10.09 -0.07 -15.37
CA LEU A 46 9.52 -0.25 -14.03
C LEU A 46 9.35 -1.74 -13.69
N VAL A 47 8.74 -2.52 -14.59
CA VAL A 47 8.55 -3.97 -14.38
C VAL A 47 9.88 -4.71 -14.26
N SER A 48 10.88 -4.34 -15.07
CA SER A 48 12.23 -4.91 -15.00
C SER A 48 12.91 -4.62 -13.65
N SER A 49 12.74 -3.41 -13.13
CA SER A 49 13.21 -3.04 -11.79
C SER A 49 12.47 -3.79 -10.67
N MET A 50 11.17 -4.05 -10.85
CA MET A 50 10.43 -4.93 -9.94
C MET A 50 10.98 -6.36 -9.98
N GLU A 51 11.16 -6.95 -11.17
CA GLU A 51 11.76 -8.28 -11.32
C GLU A 51 13.17 -8.37 -10.72
N TYR A 52 13.98 -7.32 -10.84
CA TYR A 52 15.31 -7.26 -10.23
C TYR A 52 15.25 -7.37 -8.70
N ASN A 53 14.37 -6.60 -8.05
CA ASN A 53 14.19 -6.67 -6.61
C ASN A 53 13.58 -8.01 -6.17
N ILE A 54 12.67 -8.59 -6.98
CA ILE A 54 12.12 -9.93 -6.74
C ILE A 54 13.22 -10.99 -6.74
N LYS A 55 14.14 -10.95 -7.71
CA LYS A 55 15.28 -11.87 -7.77
C LYS A 55 16.16 -11.77 -6.53
N LYS A 56 16.46 -10.55 -6.07
CA LYS A 56 17.18 -10.34 -4.80
C LYS A 56 16.43 -10.89 -3.60
N ALA A 57 15.13 -10.65 -3.51
CA ALA A 57 14.30 -11.19 -2.44
C ALA A 57 14.37 -12.73 -2.40
N LEU A 58 14.34 -13.39 -3.56
CA LEU A 58 14.49 -14.85 -3.69
C LEU A 58 15.89 -15.34 -3.27
N GLU A 59 16.96 -14.64 -3.68
CA GLU A 59 18.34 -14.97 -3.27
C GLU A 59 18.47 -15.01 -1.73
N HIS A 60 17.78 -14.09 -1.06
CA HIS A 60 17.73 -14.02 0.40
C HIS A 60 16.66 -14.92 1.04
N LYS A 61 15.86 -15.64 0.25
CA LYS A 61 14.75 -16.51 0.69
C LYS A 61 13.64 -15.76 1.41
N ALA A 62 13.34 -14.53 0.98
CA ALA A 62 12.17 -13.81 1.45
C ALA A 62 10.88 -14.54 1.01
N VAL A 63 9.91 -14.59 1.91
CA VAL A 63 8.59 -15.19 1.70
C VAL A 63 7.71 -14.27 0.88
N ILE A 64 7.79 -12.97 1.15
CA ILE A 64 7.04 -11.91 0.48
C ILE A 64 7.96 -10.74 0.15
N ILE A 65 7.65 -10.08 -0.97
CA ILE A 65 8.21 -8.77 -1.32
C ILE A 65 7.10 -7.72 -1.41
N VAL A 66 7.34 -6.56 -0.81
CA VAL A 66 6.43 -5.42 -0.75
C VAL A 66 7.03 -4.26 -1.54
N PHE A 67 6.24 -3.74 -2.47
CA PHE A 67 6.58 -2.55 -3.26
C PHE A 67 5.80 -1.31 -2.78
N PRO A 68 6.31 -0.11 -3.08
CA PRO A 68 5.72 1.14 -2.62
C PRO A 68 4.33 1.44 -3.18
N ALA A 69 3.58 2.30 -2.49
CA ALA A 69 2.33 2.83 -3.03
C ALA A 69 2.57 3.49 -4.40
N PHE A 70 1.52 3.56 -5.20
CA PHE A 70 1.49 4.19 -6.52
C PHE A 70 2.43 3.56 -7.55
N THR A 71 3.11 2.45 -7.25
CA THR A 71 3.91 1.71 -8.25
C THR A 71 3.07 1.33 -9.48
N GLY A 72 1.86 0.80 -9.27
CA GLY A 72 0.95 0.49 -10.37
C GLY A 72 0.29 1.73 -10.98
N CYS A 73 0.02 2.78 -10.18
CA CYS A 73 -0.44 4.06 -10.72
C CYS A 73 0.61 4.69 -11.66
N LEU A 74 1.90 4.60 -11.30
CA LEU A 74 3.00 5.02 -12.15
C LEU A 74 3.04 4.18 -13.43
N TYR A 75 2.93 2.84 -13.33
CA TYR A 75 2.82 1.99 -14.52
C TYR A 75 1.69 2.45 -15.46
N GLN A 76 0.51 2.75 -14.91
CA GLN A 76 -0.66 3.23 -15.66
C GLN A 76 -0.37 4.57 -16.35
N LEU A 77 0.28 5.52 -15.67
CA LEU A 77 0.73 6.80 -16.25
C LEU A 77 1.71 6.58 -17.41
N LEU A 78 2.70 5.70 -17.21
CA LEU A 78 3.73 5.44 -18.21
C LEU A 78 3.17 4.75 -19.46
N LYS A 79 2.14 3.91 -19.31
CA LYS A 79 1.42 3.30 -20.45
C LYS A 79 0.48 4.28 -21.16
N ALA A 80 -0.13 5.22 -20.44
CA ALA A 80 -1.02 6.23 -21.04
C ALA A 80 -0.23 7.31 -21.82
N ARG A 81 1.03 7.59 -21.43
CA ARG A 81 1.80 8.73 -21.95
C ARG A 81 1.95 8.80 -23.48
N PRO A 82 2.28 7.72 -24.22
CA PRO A 82 2.39 7.80 -25.68
C PRO A 82 1.07 8.23 -26.35
N VAL A 83 -0.05 7.72 -25.83
CA VAL A 83 -1.40 8.00 -26.34
C VAL A 83 -1.80 9.45 -26.05
N LEU A 84 -1.52 9.92 -24.84
CA LEU A 84 -1.81 11.29 -24.45
C LEU A 84 -0.94 12.31 -25.20
N ASN A 85 0.32 11.98 -25.51
CA ASN A 85 1.18 12.86 -26.30
C ASN A 85 0.70 13.04 -27.76
N ASP A 86 0.02 12.04 -28.34
CA ASP A 86 -0.57 12.16 -29.68
C ASP A 86 -1.85 13.03 -29.68
N ASP A 87 -2.59 13.08 -28.57
CA ASP A 87 -3.71 14.01 -28.35
C ASP A 87 -3.25 15.44 -27.96
N LEU A 88 -1.96 15.64 -27.68
CA LEU A 88 -1.37 16.88 -27.16
C LEU A 88 -0.73 17.77 -28.24
N HIS A 89 -1.37 17.92 -29.41
CA HIS A 89 -1.18 19.12 -30.23
C HIS A 89 -1.71 20.41 -29.56
N PHE A 90 -2.18 20.34 -28.31
CA PHE A 90 -2.81 21.46 -27.59
C PHE A 90 -2.09 21.92 -26.30
N ILE A 91 -0.98 21.31 -25.87
CA ILE A 91 -0.24 21.78 -24.68
C ILE A 91 1.26 21.86 -24.99
N SER A 92 1.63 22.73 -25.92
CA SER A 92 3.02 23.08 -26.22
C SER A 92 3.57 24.27 -25.42
N GLU A 93 2.80 24.85 -24.48
CA GLU A 93 3.24 26.05 -23.75
C GLU A 93 3.89 25.80 -22.38
N TYR A 94 3.75 24.61 -21.78
CA TYR A 94 4.27 24.39 -20.41
C TYR A 94 5.75 24.00 -20.36
N SER A 95 6.31 23.47 -21.44
CA SER A 95 7.72 23.08 -21.54
C SER A 95 8.66 24.27 -21.79
N ALA A 96 8.13 25.45 -22.16
CA ALA A 96 8.92 26.65 -22.44
C ALA A 96 9.27 27.49 -21.18
N LEU A 97 8.68 27.19 -20.01
CA LEU A 97 8.85 28.01 -18.80
C LEU A 97 9.94 27.54 -17.82
N ASN A 98 10.50 26.34 -18.01
CA ASN A 98 11.50 25.78 -17.07
C ASN A 98 12.95 25.87 -17.56
N SER A 99 13.24 26.59 -18.65
CA SER A 99 14.58 26.68 -19.23
C SER A 99 15.34 27.98 -18.91
N THR A 100 14.96 28.77 -17.91
CA THR A 100 15.75 29.94 -17.50
C THR A 100 15.86 30.10 -15.98
N SER A 101 17.04 29.73 -15.49
CA SER A 101 17.85 30.38 -14.43
C SER A 101 17.16 31.15 -13.30
N SER A 102 17.43 30.72 -12.06
CA SER A 102 17.61 31.55 -10.85
C SER A 102 16.56 32.64 -10.60
N GLY A 103 15.54 32.33 -9.82
CA GLY A 103 14.63 33.33 -9.26
C GLY A 103 13.69 32.73 -8.23
N ILE A 104 13.72 33.24 -7.01
CA ILE A 104 12.74 32.97 -5.96
C ILE A 104 11.36 33.37 -6.52
N LEU A 105 10.46 32.41 -6.68
CA LEU A 105 9.06 32.65 -7.02
C LEU A 105 8.16 31.84 -6.08
N ASN A 106 7.83 32.49 -4.95
CA ASN A 106 6.55 32.24 -4.30
C ASN A 106 5.45 32.70 -5.25
N SER A 107 4.79 31.76 -5.92
CA SER A 107 3.51 31.99 -6.59
C SER A 107 2.69 30.71 -6.58
N THR A 108 1.79 30.62 -5.59
CA THR A 108 0.49 29.92 -5.65
C THR A 108 0.42 28.75 -6.64
N LEU A 109 0.93 27.58 -6.23
CA LEU A 109 0.57 26.30 -6.82
C LEU A 109 -0.95 26.17 -6.76
N SER A 110 -1.62 26.32 -7.91
CA SER A 110 -3.03 26.03 -8.05
C SER A 110 -3.29 24.60 -7.58
N ASN A 111 -4.11 24.44 -6.55
CA ASN A 111 -4.48 23.19 -5.90
C ASN A 111 -5.36 22.26 -6.78
N THR A 112 -5.18 22.22 -8.10
CA THR A 112 -5.99 21.44 -9.05
C THR A 112 -5.13 20.36 -9.74
N PRO A 113 -5.27 19.08 -9.38
CA PRO A 113 -4.53 17.99 -10.00
C PRO A 113 -5.31 17.47 -11.21
N ASN A 114 -5.34 18.18 -12.34
CA ASN A 114 -6.50 18.00 -13.22
C ASN A 114 -6.27 17.47 -14.64
N THR A 115 -5.09 17.44 -15.24
CA THR A 115 -5.01 17.00 -16.65
C THR A 115 -4.36 15.63 -16.81
N THR A 116 -3.13 15.41 -16.35
CA THR A 116 -2.40 14.16 -16.61
C THR A 116 -2.96 12.99 -15.82
N LEU A 117 -3.26 13.19 -14.53
CA LEU A 117 -3.85 12.15 -13.69
C LEU A 117 -5.28 11.79 -14.14
N ILE A 118 -6.12 12.78 -14.45
CA ILE A 118 -7.50 12.52 -14.93
C ILE A 118 -7.49 11.82 -16.28
N SER A 119 -6.66 12.26 -17.22
CA SER A 119 -6.54 11.61 -18.53
C SER A 119 -6.01 10.18 -18.43
N THR A 120 -5.09 9.92 -17.50
CA THR A 120 -4.60 8.57 -17.21
C THR A 120 -5.65 7.69 -16.57
N LEU A 121 -6.45 8.22 -15.65
CA LEU A 121 -7.60 7.50 -15.09
C LEU A 121 -8.57 7.12 -16.21
N LYS A 122 -8.90 8.05 -17.11
CA LYS A 122 -9.72 7.77 -18.31
C LYS A 122 -9.09 6.67 -19.18
N TYR A 123 -7.78 6.74 -19.43
CA TYR A 123 -7.07 5.71 -20.20
C TYR A 123 -7.16 4.34 -19.52
N SER A 124 -6.95 4.29 -18.20
CA SER A 124 -6.99 3.08 -17.39
C SER A 124 -8.38 2.43 -17.37
N ILE A 125 -9.45 3.26 -17.34
CA ILE A 125 -10.85 2.80 -17.51
C ILE A 125 -11.04 2.04 -18.82
N ASN A 126 -10.44 2.54 -19.90
CA ASN A 126 -10.71 2.06 -21.25
C ASN A 126 -9.85 0.86 -21.68
N ASN A 127 -8.69 0.63 -21.05
CA ASN A 127 -7.69 -0.32 -21.56
C ASN A 127 -7.53 -1.60 -20.74
N GLU A 128 -8.36 -1.80 -19.71
CA GLU A 128 -8.27 -2.88 -18.72
C GLU A 128 -6.91 -2.95 -18.00
N ASP A 129 -6.92 -3.39 -16.73
CA ASP A 129 -5.70 -3.45 -15.92
C ASP A 129 -4.65 -4.40 -16.49
N CYS A 130 -3.62 -3.84 -17.15
CA CYS A 130 -2.43 -4.55 -17.61
C CYS A 130 -1.37 -4.71 -16.53
N PHE A 131 -1.36 -3.86 -15.50
CA PHE A 131 -0.37 -3.92 -14.43
C PHE A 131 -0.51 -5.22 -13.65
N LEU A 132 -1.72 -5.56 -13.21
CA LEU A 132 -1.96 -6.80 -12.49
C LEU A 132 -1.65 -8.05 -13.32
N LYS A 133 -1.82 -8.02 -14.64
CA LYS A 133 -1.46 -9.15 -15.53
C LYS A 133 0.04 -9.43 -15.48
N GLU A 134 0.88 -8.39 -15.50
CA GLU A 134 2.33 -8.52 -15.35
C GLU A 134 2.68 -9.11 -13.97
N ILE A 135 2.11 -8.57 -12.90
CA ILE A 135 2.38 -9.04 -11.53
C ILE A 135 1.95 -10.49 -11.33
N ILE A 136 0.79 -10.89 -11.87
CA ILE A 136 0.30 -12.27 -11.85
C ILE A 136 1.28 -13.20 -12.58
N SER A 137 1.74 -12.81 -13.76
CA SER A 137 2.73 -13.56 -14.54
C SER A 137 4.04 -13.74 -13.77
N ILE A 138 4.55 -12.66 -13.18
CA ILE A 138 5.80 -12.65 -12.39
C ILE A 138 5.65 -13.49 -11.12
N SER A 139 4.55 -13.35 -10.38
CA SER A 139 4.28 -14.16 -9.18
C SER A 139 4.26 -15.66 -9.51
N LYS A 140 3.64 -16.05 -10.63
CA LYS A 140 3.63 -17.43 -11.11
C LYS A 140 5.02 -17.93 -11.53
N LYS A 141 5.78 -17.09 -12.26
CA LYS A 141 7.14 -17.39 -12.75
C LYS A 141 8.11 -17.66 -11.60
N TYR A 142 8.03 -16.86 -10.53
CA TYR A 142 8.99 -16.89 -9.44
C TYR A 142 8.51 -17.62 -8.18
N ASN A 143 7.23 -17.97 -8.11
CA ASN A 143 6.59 -18.62 -6.96
C ASN A 143 6.88 -17.89 -5.63
N ILE A 144 6.66 -16.58 -5.63
CA ILE A 144 6.85 -15.69 -4.48
C ILE A 144 5.57 -14.87 -4.25
N LEU A 145 5.31 -14.52 -2.98
CA LEU A 145 4.25 -13.59 -2.63
C LEU A 145 4.69 -12.17 -2.99
N ILE A 146 3.82 -11.42 -3.66
CA ILE A 146 4.09 -10.05 -4.09
C ILE A 146 2.96 -9.15 -3.62
N CYS A 147 3.28 -8.14 -2.83
CA CYS A 147 2.47 -6.94 -2.72
C CYS A 147 3.05 -5.92 -3.71
N PRO A 148 2.41 -5.64 -4.85
CA PRO A 148 3.01 -4.89 -5.95
C PRO A 148 2.98 -3.37 -5.75
N GLY A 149 2.65 -2.92 -4.55
CA GLY A 149 2.32 -1.52 -4.30
C GLY A 149 0.83 -1.30 -4.44
N SER A 150 0.45 -0.15 -5.00
CA SER A 150 -0.95 0.18 -5.26
C SER A 150 -1.17 0.74 -6.67
N TYR A 151 -2.41 0.64 -7.13
CA TYR A 151 -2.86 0.95 -8.49
C TYR A 151 -4.29 1.52 -8.46
N TRP A 152 -4.72 2.13 -9.56
CA TRP A 152 -6.11 2.49 -9.76
C TRP A 152 -6.89 1.30 -10.32
N ALA A 153 -7.87 0.80 -9.56
CA ALA A 153 -8.69 -0.35 -9.90
C ALA A 153 -10.11 0.06 -10.25
N ILE A 154 -10.73 -0.61 -11.22
CA ILE A 154 -12.13 -0.35 -11.63
C ILE A 154 -13.03 -1.45 -11.08
N ASP A 155 -14.19 -1.06 -10.53
CA ASP A 155 -15.20 -2.03 -10.16
C ASP A 155 -15.83 -2.71 -11.39
N LYS A 156 -15.40 -3.93 -11.69
CA LYS A 156 -15.97 -4.71 -12.79
C LYS A 156 -17.35 -5.30 -12.46
N THR A 157 -17.79 -5.26 -11.19
CA THR A 157 -19.10 -5.81 -10.79
C THR A 157 -20.26 -4.85 -11.09
N TYR A 158 -19.99 -3.55 -11.17
CA TYR A 158 -21.01 -2.52 -11.40
C TYR A 158 -21.65 -2.62 -12.78
N ASN A 159 -20.86 -2.90 -13.82
CA ASN A 159 -21.36 -3.05 -15.20
C ASN A 159 -22.23 -4.30 -15.44
N LYS A 160 -22.29 -5.25 -14.50
CA LYS A 160 -23.18 -6.41 -14.58
C LYS A 160 -24.61 -6.12 -14.09
N GLN A 161 -24.84 -5.07 -13.32
CA GLN A 161 -26.18 -4.75 -12.80
C GLN A 161 -27.04 -3.97 -13.81
N GLU A 162 -26.44 -3.22 -14.75
CA GLU A 162 -27.21 -2.48 -15.77
C GLU A 162 -27.65 -3.33 -16.98
N SER A 163 -27.15 -4.57 -17.12
CA SER A 163 -27.54 -5.48 -18.20
C SER A 163 -28.65 -6.47 -17.83
N GLY A 164 -29.26 -6.34 -16.66
CA GLY A 164 -30.32 -7.24 -16.20
C GLY A 164 -31.21 -6.64 -15.14
N CYS A 165 -32.14 -5.77 -15.54
CA CYS A 165 -33.53 -5.66 -15.08
C CYS A 165 -34.12 -4.35 -15.63
N GLN A 166 -35.00 -4.46 -16.63
CA GLN A 166 -35.94 -3.40 -16.94
C GLN A 166 -36.99 -3.37 -15.82
N ASN A 167 -37.33 -2.15 -15.41
CA ASN A 167 -38.43 -1.76 -14.53
C ASN A 167 -38.17 -1.95 -13.03
N ASP A 168 -37.35 -1.07 -12.46
CA ASP A 168 -37.66 -0.50 -11.14
C ASP A 168 -37.10 0.94 -11.08
N ASN A 169 -37.96 1.85 -10.61
CA ASN A 169 -37.75 3.29 -10.62
C ASN A 169 -36.56 3.67 -9.71
N PRO A 170 -35.51 4.36 -10.21
CA PRO A 170 -34.25 4.56 -9.46
C PRO A 170 -34.33 5.60 -8.33
N GLU A 171 -35.50 6.15 -8.00
CA GLU A 171 -35.64 7.24 -7.02
C GLU A 171 -35.75 6.79 -5.56
N SER A 172 -35.77 5.50 -5.22
CA SER A 172 -36.12 5.06 -3.86
C SER A 172 -34.97 4.54 -2.98
N ARG A 173 -33.70 4.84 -3.28
CA ARG A 173 -32.57 4.41 -2.41
C ARG A 173 -31.53 5.49 -2.07
N ILE A 174 -31.89 6.76 -2.20
CA ILE A 174 -31.08 7.87 -1.69
C ILE A 174 -31.66 8.32 -0.34
N SER A 175 -31.23 7.63 0.72
CA SER A 175 -31.34 8.05 2.12
C SER A 175 -30.30 7.19 2.86
N GLU A 176 -29.26 7.66 3.54
CA GLU A 176 -28.95 8.94 4.15
C GLU A 176 -27.42 9.09 4.08
N TYR A 177 -26.91 10.16 3.49
CA TYR A 177 -25.57 10.71 3.75
C TYR A 177 -25.66 12.18 3.38
N GLU A 178 -26.06 12.99 4.35
CA GLU A 178 -26.18 14.43 4.17
C GLU A 178 -24.79 15.06 4.00
N GLY A 179 -24.69 15.92 2.98
CA GLY A 179 -23.76 17.04 2.96
C GLY A 179 -22.50 16.89 2.11
N TYR A 180 -22.64 16.79 0.79
CA TYR A 180 -21.67 17.38 -0.18
C TYR A 180 -22.40 17.69 -1.49
N GLU A 181 -22.87 18.92 -1.63
CA GLU A 181 -23.38 19.47 -2.88
C GLU A 181 -22.23 19.97 -3.78
N ASP A 182 -22.45 19.75 -5.08
CA ASP A 182 -21.97 20.47 -6.26
C ASP A 182 -20.49 20.37 -6.67
N TYR A 183 -20.26 19.46 -7.62
CA TYR A 183 -19.45 19.74 -8.82
C TYR A 183 -20.17 19.16 -10.05
N GLU A 184 -20.92 20.01 -10.76
CA GLU A 184 -21.47 19.72 -12.09
C GLU A 184 -20.37 19.68 -13.18
N ASP A 185 -20.67 18.90 -14.23
CA ASP A 185 -20.04 18.87 -15.55
C ASP A 185 -18.59 18.36 -15.69
N ASN A 186 -18.39 17.08 -15.35
CA ASN A 186 -17.52 16.15 -16.09
C ASN A 186 -17.71 14.72 -15.53
N LYS A 187 -18.93 14.18 -15.59
CA LYS A 187 -19.20 12.82 -15.11
C LYS A 187 -18.46 11.80 -15.99
N LEU A 188 -17.28 11.37 -15.52
CA LEU A 188 -16.69 10.10 -15.90
C LEU A 188 -17.79 9.01 -15.76
N PRO A 189 -17.89 8.03 -16.68
CA PRO A 189 -18.86 6.95 -16.54
C PRO A 189 -18.73 6.33 -15.14
N ILE A 190 -19.86 5.92 -14.55
CA ILE A 190 -20.02 5.46 -13.16
C ILE A 190 -19.35 4.09 -12.98
N ASN A 191 -18.07 4.00 -13.28
CA ASN A 191 -17.19 2.96 -12.81
C ASN A 191 -16.57 3.50 -11.54
N LYS A 192 -16.87 2.88 -10.39
CA LYS A 192 -16.20 3.22 -9.14
C LYS A 192 -14.72 2.85 -9.27
N ILE A 193 -13.86 3.86 -9.41
CA ILE A 193 -12.41 3.69 -9.44
C ILE A 193 -11.91 3.76 -8.00
N TYR A 194 -11.09 2.82 -7.58
CA TYR A 194 -10.51 2.77 -6.24
C TYR A 194 -9.00 2.90 -6.33
N HIS A 195 -8.41 3.46 -5.28
CA HIS A 195 -7.00 3.24 -5.01
C HIS A 195 -6.87 1.93 -4.23
N GLU A 196 -6.18 0.96 -4.81
CA GLU A 196 -6.23 -0.43 -4.37
C GLU A 196 -4.84 -1.05 -4.32
N SER A 197 -4.66 -2.04 -3.44
CA SER A 197 -3.49 -2.91 -3.38
C SER A 197 -3.92 -4.34 -3.11
N CYS A 198 -3.00 -5.28 -3.32
CA CYS A 198 -3.29 -6.69 -3.20
C CYS A 198 -2.06 -7.50 -2.80
N ILE A 199 -2.27 -8.74 -2.38
CA ILE A 199 -1.22 -9.76 -2.33
C ILE A 199 -1.48 -10.77 -3.45
N VAL A 200 -0.45 -11.04 -4.24
CA VAL A 200 -0.47 -12.02 -5.34
C VAL A 200 0.40 -13.21 -4.98
N SER A 201 -0.13 -14.42 -5.17
CA SER A 201 0.54 -15.70 -4.94
C SER A 201 0.27 -16.68 -6.06
N ASN A 202 1.32 -17.25 -6.65
CA ASN A 202 1.23 -18.26 -7.71
C ASN A 202 0.24 -17.87 -8.84
N GLY A 203 0.26 -16.59 -9.21
CA GLY A 203 -0.61 -16.02 -10.25
C GLY A 203 -2.08 -15.78 -9.84
N ASN A 204 -2.40 -15.82 -8.55
CA ASN A 204 -3.73 -15.48 -8.03
C ASN A 204 -3.64 -14.31 -7.06
N ILE A 205 -4.60 -13.40 -7.11
CA ILE A 205 -4.80 -12.41 -6.05
C ILE A 205 -5.44 -13.14 -4.87
N ILE A 206 -4.78 -13.10 -3.71
CA ILE A 206 -5.21 -13.82 -2.49
C ILE A 206 -5.69 -12.88 -1.36
N LEU A 207 -5.39 -11.59 -1.48
CA LEU A 207 -5.91 -10.53 -0.62
C LEU A 207 -6.03 -9.26 -1.47
N ASN A 208 -7.08 -8.48 -1.25
CA ASN A 208 -7.30 -7.21 -1.88
C ASN A 208 -7.71 -6.17 -0.82
N GLN A 209 -7.17 -4.96 -0.92
CA GLN A 209 -7.51 -3.84 -0.05
C GLN A 209 -7.75 -2.58 -0.85
N ARG A 210 -8.97 -2.03 -0.76
CA ARG A 210 -9.33 -0.69 -1.26
C ARG A 210 -9.07 0.34 -0.17
N GLN A 211 -8.48 1.48 -0.51
CA GLN A 211 -8.21 2.56 0.44
C GLN A 211 -9.52 3.12 1.01
N ILE A 212 -9.63 3.24 2.33
CA ILE A 212 -10.87 3.62 3.02
C ILE A 212 -10.99 5.14 3.13
N TYR A 213 -9.92 5.82 3.49
CA TYR A 213 -9.87 7.26 3.69
C TYR A 213 -9.04 7.90 2.59
N LEU A 214 -9.69 8.71 1.76
CA LEU A 214 -9.04 9.39 0.64
C LEU A 214 -8.45 10.72 1.08
N ALA A 215 -7.29 11.08 0.55
CA ALA A 215 -6.77 12.43 0.62
C ALA A 215 -7.62 13.40 -0.22
N LYS A 216 -7.44 14.70 0.00
CA LYS A 216 -8.19 15.74 -0.73
C LYS A 216 -7.99 15.66 -2.25
N TRP A 217 -6.78 15.33 -2.70
CA TRP A 217 -6.46 15.22 -4.13
C TRP A 217 -7.07 13.96 -4.75
N GLU A 218 -7.08 12.83 -4.04
CA GLU A 218 -7.74 11.59 -4.48
C GLU A 218 -9.25 11.78 -4.67
N ARG A 219 -9.90 12.51 -3.75
CA ARG A 219 -11.31 12.89 -3.92
C ARG A 219 -11.54 13.75 -5.16
N LYS A 220 -10.63 14.69 -5.45
CA LYS A 220 -10.71 15.53 -6.66
C LYS A 220 -10.54 14.74 -7.95
N LEU A 221 -9.81 13.62 -7.91
CA LEU A 221 -9.70 12.69 -9.02
C LEU A 221 -10.95 11.81 -9.20
N GLY A 222 -11.95 11.91 -8.32
CA GLY A 222 -13.16 11.11 -8.38
C GLY A 222 -12.99 9.68 -7.88
N LEU A 223 -11.96 9.39 -7.08
CA LEU A 223 -11.77 8.06 -6.50
C LEU A 223 -12.86 7.74 -5.49
N SER A 224 -13.25 6.47 -5.46
CA SER A 224 -14.20 5.88 -4.53
C SER A 224 -13.48 5.30 -3.31
N ARG A 225 -14.20 5.25 -2.19
CA ARG A 225 -13.69 4.73 -0.91
C ARG A 225 -13.97 3.24 -0.79
N GLY A 226 -13.00 2.49 -0.30
CA GLY A 226 -13.25 1.20 0.33
C GLY A 226 -14.08 1.35 1.60
N THR A 227 -14.64 0.25 2.08
CA THR A 227 -15.54 0.23 3.25
C THR A 227 -15.09 -0.71 4.35
N ASP A 228 -14.13 -1.60 4.06
CA ASP A 228 -13.69 -2.62 4.99
C ASP A 228 -12.22 -3.00 4.78
N VAL A 229 -11.69 -3.78 5.73
CA VAL A 229 -10.37 -4.40 5.73
C VAL A 229 -10.50 -5.92 5.81
N GLU A 230 -9.54 -6.62 5.23
CA GLU A 230 -9.50 -8.08 5.21
C GLU A 230 -8.15 -8.61 5.71
N LEU A 231 -8.15 -9.88 6.15
CA LEU A 231 -6.95 -10.61 6.54
C LEU A 231 -6.81 -11.88 5.71
N ILE A 232 -5.57 -12.28 5.47
CA ILE A 232 -5.22 -13.59 4.92
C ILE A 232 -4.25 -14.30 5.84
N ASP A 233 -4.43 -15.61 6.04
CA ASP A 233 -3.42 -16.45 6.70
C ASP A 233 -2.37 -16.92 5.68
N ILE A 234 -1.10 -16.62 5.97
CA ILE A 234 0.04 -17.10 5.19
C ILE A 234 1.02 -17.77 6.15
N ASN A 235 1.13 -19.10 6.08
CA ASN A 235 1.99 -19.90 6.95
C ASN A 235 1.72 -19.64 8.44
N GLY A 236 0.44 -19.48 8.81
CA GLY A 236 0.01 -19.16 10.16
C GLY A 236 0.13 -17.69 10.55
N TRP A 237 0.55 -16.80 9.65
CA TRP A 237 0.62 -15.36 9.92
C TRP A 237 -0.60 -14.67 9.34
N ASN A 238 -1.33 -13.94 10.18
CA ASN A 238 -2.42 -13.10 9.72
C ASN A 238 -1.86 -11.80 9.14
N ILE A 239 -2.09 -11.58 7.85
CA ILE A 239 -1.57 -10.43 7.11
C ILE A 239 -2.72 -9.55 6.63
N GLY A 240 -2.62 -8.25 6.87
CA GLY A 240 -3.54 -7.22 6.35
C GLY A 240 -2.78 -6.13 5.58
N ILE A 241 -3.52 -5.26 4.89
CA ILE A 241 -2.97 -4.10 4.17
C ILE A 241 -3.59 -2.82 4.72
N ILE A 242 -2.76 -1.77 4.88
CA ILE A 242 -3.21 -0.39 5.11
C ILE A 242 -2.59 0.48 4.02
N LEU A 243 -3.39 1.33 3.36
CA LEU A 243 -2.95 2.11 2.20
C LEU A 243 -2.74 3.58 2.52
N SER A 244 -1.55 4.11 2.20
CA SER A 244 -1.23 5.55 2.11
C SER A 244 -1.92 6.41 3.18
N THR A 245 -3.07 7.02 2.89
CA THR A 245 -3.76 7.93 3.82
C THR A 245 -4.40 7.20 5.01
N ASP A 246 -4.75 5.93 4.89
CA ASP A 246 -5.35 5.11 5.95
C ASP A 246 -4.45 4.98 7.19
N VAL A 247 -3.13 5.16 7.03
CA VAL A 247 -2.17 5.09 8.15
C VAL A 247 -2.40 6.17 9.22
N PHE A 248 -3.18 7.22 8.92
CA PHE A 248 -3.52 8.30 9.84
C PHE A 248 -4.88 8.11 10.52
N TYR A 249 -5.56 6.99 10.26
CA TYR A 249 -6.90 6.70 10.75
C TYR A 249 -6.86 5.47 11.66
N PRO A 250 -6.77 5.64 12.99
CA PRO A 250 -6.53 4.55 13.92
C PRO A 250 -7.67 3.52 13.96
N GLN A 251 -8.84 3.84 13.41
CA GLN A 251 -9.93 2.88 13.28
C GLN A 251 -9.57 1.73 12.32
N VAL A 252 -8.76 1.99 11.30
CA VAL A 252 -8.36 0.99 10.28
C VAL A 252 -7.42 -0.03 10.92
N SER A 253 -6.33 0.45 11.53
CA SER A 253 -5.34 -0.39 12.20
C SER A 253 -5.96 -1.14 13.39
N ARG A 254 -6.81 -0.47 14.19
CA ARG A 254 -7.49 -1.09 15.33
C ARG A 254 -8.42 -2.21 14.89
N LYS A 255 -9.14 -2.04 13.78
CA LYS A 255 -9.99 -3.10 13.23
C LYS A 255 -9.16 -4.33 12.86
N LEU A 256 -8.05 -4.16 12.13
CA LEU A 256 -7.12 -5.25 11.81
C LEU A 256 -6.54 -5.91 13.07
N ALA A 257 -6.18 -5.12 14.08
CA ALA A 257 -5.67 -5.62 15.36
C ALA A 257 -6.69 -6.48 16.11
N LEU A 258 -7.95 -6.04 16.18
CA LEU A 258 -9.05 -6.81 16.77
C LEU A 258 -9.38 -8.08 15.98
N MET A 259 -9.11 -8.10 14.68
CA MET A 259 -9.20 -9.31 13.84
C MET A 259 -7.99 -10.25 14.02
N GLY A 260 -6.97 -9.85 14.79
CA GLY A 260 -5.81 -10.67 15.12
C GLY A 260 -4.67 -10.59 14.11
N VAL A 261 -4.48 -9.43 13.46
CA VAL A 261 -3.36 -9.22 12.52
C VAL A 261 -2.00 -9.41 13.20
N ASP A 262 -1.08 -10.07 12.51
CA ASP A 262 0.32 -10.22 12.93
C ASP A 262 1.24 -9.26 12.16
N ILE A 263 0.98 -9.08 10.86
CA ILE A 263 1.75 -8.24 9.95
C ILE A 263 0.81 -7.34 9.16
N VAL A 264 1.06 -6.03 9.20
CA VAL A 264 0.44 -5.05 8.32
C VAL A 264 1.43 -4.70 7.20
N ILE A 265 0.99 -4.85 5.95
CA ILE A 265 1.71 -4.34 4.78
C ILE A 265 1.21 -2.93 4.50
N SER A 266 2.11 -1.97 4.38
CA SER A 266 1.75 -0.57 4.19
C SER A 266 2.52 0.07 3.03
N PRO A 267 2.04 -0.06 1.79
CA PRO A 267 2.52 0.75 0.69
C PRO A 267 2.17 2.22 0.96
N VAL A 268 3.17 3.10 0.97
CA VAL A 268 2.99 4.53 1.29
C VAL A 268 3.67 5.46 0.30
N GLY A 269 3.15 6.68 0.25
CA GLY A 269 3.70 7.83 -0.44
C GLY A 269 2.95 9.05 0.06
N PHE A 270 3.66 10.01 0.62
CA PHE A 270 3.10 11.23 1.20
C PHE A 270 3.37 12.41 0.28
N ILE A 271 2.39 13.30 0.11
CA ILE A 271 2.58 14.48 -0.73
C ILE A 271 3.61 15.42 -0.12
N GLY A 272 4.51 15.89 -0.98
CA GLY A 272 5.47 16.95 -0.68
C GLY A 272 6.88 16.44 -0.48
N GLU A 273 7.64 17.22 0.29
CA GLU A 273 9.05 16.94 0.56
C GLU A 273 9.24 16.04 1.78
N LYS A 274 10.50 15.71 2.06
CA LYS A 274 10.89 14.88 3.19
C LYS A 274 10.31 15.38 4.51
N ASN A 275 9.43 14.58 5.11
CA ASN A 275 8.80 14.88 6.38
C ASN A 275 8.68 13.62 7.26
N MET A 276 9.74 13.32 8.01
CA MET A 276 9.75 12.18 8.93
C MET A 276 8.70 12.28 10.02
N ALA A 277 8.37 13.49 10.49
CA ALA A 277 7.38 13.67 11.55
C ALA A 277 5.99 13.23 11.07
N LEU A 278 5.63 13.57 9.83
CA LEU A 278 4.40 13.12 9.19
C LEU A 278 4.40 11.59 9.01
N GLN A 279 5.49 11.00 8.52
CA GLN A 279 5.52 9.55 8.31
C GLN A 279 5.40 8.78 9.64
N ILE A 280 6.15 9.19 10.67
CA ILE A 280 6.10 8.55 12.00
C ILE A 280 4.76 8.80 12.71
N SER A 281 4.05 9.90 12.44
CA SER A 281 2.68 10.08 12.96
C SER A 281 1.64 9.13 12.35
N GLY A 282 2.01 8.38 11.30
CA GLY A 282 1.18 7.32 10.74
C GLY A 282 1.56 5.96 11.32
N MET A 283 2.14 5.10 10.48
CA MET A 283 2.29 3.67 10.74
C MET A 283 3.05 3.31 12.03
N TRP A 284 4.01 4.14 12.46
CA TRP A 284 4.72 3.90 13.72
C TRP A 284 3.75 3.95 14.92
N GLN A 285 2.91 4.99 15.01
CA GLN A 285 1.93 5.11 16.09
C GLN A 285 0.92 3.96 16.04
N GLU A 286 0.43 3.64 14.84
CA GLU A 286 -0.49 2.53 14.62
C GLU A 286 0.09 1.19 15.06
N THR A 287 1.38 0.97 14.81
CA THR A 287 2.12 -0.20 15.28
C THR A 287 2.17 -0.26 16.80
N GLN A 288 2.49 0.85 17.48
CA GLN A 288 2.64 0.85 18.94
C GLN A 288 1.31 0.65 19.67
N GLN A 289 0.21 1.19 19.13
CA GLN A 289 -1.11 1.08 19.76
C GLN A 289 -1.82 -0.27 19.52
N ASN A 290 -1.27 -1.12 18.65
CA ASN A 290 -1.91 -2.37 18.21
C ASN A 290 -0.98 -3.59 18.22
N LEU A 291 0.33 -3.40 18.40
CA LEU A 291 1.35 -4.43 18.63
C LEU A 291 1.50 -5.50 17.52
N PHE A 292 1.31 -5.11 16.26
CA PHE A 292 1.66 -5.90 15.08
C PHE A 292 3.07 -5.56 14.55
N PHE A 293 3.56 -6.27 13.54
CA PHE A 293 4.66 -5.76 12.69
C PHE A 293 4.07 -4.91 11.56
N ALA A 294 4.78 -3.86 11.12
CA ALA A 294 4.39 -3.14 9.91
C ALA A 294 5.53 -3.08 8.89
N LEU A 295 5.20 -3.38 7.64
CA LEU A 295 6.10 -3.31 6.49
C LEU A 295 5.75 -2.08 5.67
N GLU A 296 6.32 -0.94 6.03
CA GLU A 296 6.08 0.32 5.34
C GLU A 296 7.02 0.46 4.14
N SER A 297 6.45 0.63 2.94
CA SER A 297 7.18 0.65 1.67
C SER A 297 6.99 2.00 0.97
N GLY A 298 8.05 2.79 0.91
CA GLY A 298 8.02 4.21 0.56
C GLY A 298 8.27 4.52 -0.92
N PHE A 299 7.45 5.42 -1.48
CA PHE A 299 7.60 5.93 -2.84
C PHE A 299 8.18 7.35 -2.82
N ASN A 300 9.23 7.60 -3.60
CA ASN A 300 9.83 8.93 -3.75
C ASN A 300 9.89 9.36 -5.22
N GLY A 301 9.29 10.49 -5.54
CA GLY A 301 9.34 11.13 -6.86
C GLY A 301 7.97 11.55 -7.38
N GLY A 302 7.93 11.91 -8.66
CA GLY A 302 6.74 12.42 -9.31
C GLY A 302 5.73 11.34 -9.71
N LEU A 303 4.45 11.61 -9.47
CA LEU A 303 3.30 10.88 -10.01
C LEU A 303 2.40 11.87 -10.74
N GLY A 304 2.57 12.03 -12.06
CA GLY A 304 1.90 13.12 -12.78
C GLY A 304 2.39 14.47 -12.27
N GLU A 305 1.49 15.32 -11.80
CA GLU A 305 1.82 16.65 -11.25
C GLU A 305 2.09 16.67 -9.74
N ILE A 306 1.97 15.54 -9.04
CA ILE A 306 2.23 15.47 -7.60
C ILE A 306 3.63 14.92 -7.30
N GLU A 307 4.30 15.52 -6.32
CA GLU A 307 5.55 15.01 -5.77
C GLU A 307 5.24 14.20 -4.51
N LEU A 308 5.76 12.98 -4.45
CA LEU A 308 5.59 12.06 -3.33
C LEU A 308 6.93 11.76 -2.64
N TRP A 309 6.86 11.50 -1.35
CA TRP A 309 8.00 11.09 -0.54
C TRP A 309 7.59 10.07 0.53
N GLY A 310 8.49 9.16 0.87
CA GLY A 310 8.35 8.23 1.99
C GLY A 310 9.57 7.30 2.10
N GLU A 311 10.03 7.03 3.32
CA GLU A 311 11.07 6.04 3.57
C GLU A 311 10.46 4.64 3.75
N SER A 312 11.16 3.59 3.35
CA SER A 312 10.77 2.23 3.72
C SER A 312 11.25 1.90 5.13
N ILE A 313 10.33 1.41 5.97
CA ILE A 313 10.57 1.17 7.39
C ILE A 313 9.88 -0.13 7.82
N ILE A 314 10.57 -0.96 8.59
CA ILE A 314 9.98 -2.10 9.29
C ILE A 314 9.75 -1.70 10.74
N HIS A 315 8.49 -1.59 11.13
CA HIS A 315 8.08 -1.24 12.49
C HIS A 315 7.76 -2.50 13.32
N ALA A 316 7.99 -2.40 14.61
CA ALA A 316 7.65 -3.42 15.60
C ALA A 316 7.23 -2.76 16.94
N PRO A 317 6.62 -3.52 17.87
CA PRO A 317 6.43 -3.06 19.24
C PRO A 317 7.73 -2.54 19.86
N LEU A 318 7.65 -1.47 20.66
CA LEU A 318 8.81 -0.84 21.30
C LEU A 318 9.70 -1.85 22.00
N GLU A 319 9.10 -2.76 22.78
CA GLU A 319 9.79 -3.75 23.63
C GLU A 319 10.59 -4.79 22.84
N MET A 320 10.47 -4.82 21.50
CA MET A 320 11.28 -5.65 20.62
C MET A 320 12.62 -5.01 20.25
N THR A 321 12.79 -3.70 20.45
CA THR A 321 13.95 -2.94 19.97
C THR A 321 14.88 -2.55 21.12
N LYS A 322 16.20 -2.53 20.90
CA LYS A 322 17.23 -2.29 21.95
C LYS A 322 17.23 -0.88 22.58
N GLY A 323 16.25 -0.05 22.27
CA GLY A 323 16.08 1.28 22.86
C GLY A 323 14.64 1.78 22.78
N ASP A 324 13.67 0.85 22.71
CA ASP A 324 12.24 1.14 22.73
C ASP A 324 11.81 2.23 21.73
N TYR A 325 12.36 2.18 20.51
CA TYR A 325 12.06 3.13 19.43
C TYR A 325 11.19 2.51 18.32
N GLY A 326 10.94 1.20 18.37
CA GLY A 326 9.90 0.54 17.56
C GLY A 326 10.22 0.41 16.06
N ILE A 327 11.48 0.59 15.66
CA ILE A 327 11.94 0.38 14.28
C ILE A 327 12.97 -0.75 14.27
N LEU A 328 12.74 -1.76 13.42
CA LEU A 328 13.66 -2.88 13.23
C LEU A 328 14.72 -2.57 12.18
N GLU A 329 14.31 -1.93 11.08
CA GLU A 329 15.18 -1.51 10.00
C GLU A 329 14.52 -0.37 9.20
N ARG A 330 15.33 0.47 8.56
CA ARG A 330 14.86 1.45 7.58
C ARG A 330 15.90 1.69 6.50
N THR A 331 15.44 2.11 5.34
CA THR A 331 16.33 2.62 4.29
C THR A 331 17.07 3.87 4.76
N ASN A 332 18.21 4.14 4.14
CA ASN A 332 19.10 5.26 4.51
C ASN A 332 19.58 6.04 3.28
N GLY A 333 18.90 5.87 2.15
CA GLY A 333 19.24 6.48 0.86
C GLY A 333 20.43 5.83 0.13
N LYS A 334 21.06 4.78 0.68
CA LYS A 334 22.09 3.98 -0.01
C LYS A 334 21.53 2.70 -0.61
N GLU A 335 20.71 1.99 0.16
CA GLU A 335 20.03 0.77 -0.25
C GLU A 335 18.52 0.99 -0.25
N ASN A 336 17.89 0.54 -1.34
CA ASN A 336 16.46 0.71 -1.59
C ASN A 336 15.68 -0.61 -1.39
N LEU A 337 16.30 -1.59 -0.72
CA LEU A 337 15.71 -2.91 -0.44
C LEU A 337 16.11 -3.34 0.97
N ILE A 338 15.12 -3.52 1.84
CA ILE A 338 15.30 -4.10 3.17
C ILE A 338 15.02 -5.59 3.11
N ILE A 339 15.91 -6.42 3.66
CA ILE A 339 15.69 -7.84 3.91
C ILE A 339 15.71 -8.05 5.43
N TYR A 340 14.64 -8.62 5.99
CA TYR A 340 14.53 -8.79 7.44
C TYR A 340 13.81 -10.09 7.84
N GLU A 341 14.16 -10.65 8.99
CA GLU A 341 13.50 -11.83 9.58
C GLU A 341 12.61 -11.41 10.75
N LEU A 342 11.29 -11.49 10.57
CA LEU A 342 10.33 -11.19 11.63
C LEU A 342 10.23 -12.36 12.61
N ASP A 343 10.18 -12.03 13.91
CA ASP A 343 10.15 -12.99 15.01
C ASP A 343 8.85 -12.89 15.81
N ASN A 344 7.89 -13.78 15.51
CA ASN A 344 6.59 -13.72 16.17
C ASN A 344 6.65 -14.06 17.66
N ASP A 345 7.63 -14.86 18.08
CA ASP A 345 7.75 -15.25 19.49
C ASP A 345 8.22 -14.04 20.32
N MET A 346 9.16 -13.25 19.78
CA MET A 346 9.53 -11.97 20.39
C MET A 346 8.37 -10.97 20.40
N ARG A 347 7.56 -10.90 19.33
CA ARG A 347 6.38 -10.02 19.30
C ARG A 347 5.34 -10.44 20.35
N LYS A 348 5.05 -11.73 20.48
CA LYS A 348 4.15 -12.25 21.52
C LYS A 348 4.68 -11.97 22.93
N ALA A 349 5.99 -12.05 23.13
CA ALA A 349 6.63 -11.65 24.38
C ALA A 349 6.55 -10.14 24.66
N ALA A 350 6.50 -9.30 23.62
CA ALA A 350 6.22 -7.86 23.78
C ALA A 350 4.74 -7.64 24.18
N ILE A 351 3.80 -8.29 23.49
CA ILE A 351 2.35 -8.21 23.81
C ILE A 351 2.07 -8.64 25.24
N SER A 352 2.74 -9.69 25.74
CA SER A 352 2.51 -10.18 27.11
C SER A 352 3.01 -9.22 28.20
N LYS A 353 3.89 -8.26 27.88
CA LYS A 353 4.29 -7.20 28.83
C LYS A 353 3.18 -6.16 29.00
N PHE A 354 2.48 -5.82 27.92
CA PHE A 354 1.38 -4.87 27.94
C PHE A 354 0.37 -5.17 26.83
N ASN A 355 -0.68 -5.91 27.14
CA ASN A 355 -1.70 -6.27 26.16
C ASN A 355 -2.72 -5.13 25.99
N VAL A 356 -2.45 -4.27 25.00
CA VAL A 356 -3.28 -3.07 24.71
C VAL A 356 -4.72 -3.44 24.40
N LEU A 357 -4.96 -4.56 23.70
CA LEU A 357 -6.30 -4.94 23.24
C LEU A 357 -7.16 -5.50 24.37
N GLU A 358 -6.57 -6.26 25.31
CA GLU A 358 -7.27 -6.74 26.51
C GLU A 358 -7.67 -5.60 27.45
N GLY A 359 -6.94 -4.48 27.43
CA GLY A 359 -7.24 -3.29 28.24
C GLY A 359 -8.35 -2.40 27.69
N LEU A 360 -8.95 -2.73 26.54
CA LEU A 360 -10.02 -1.92 25.96
C LEU A 360 -11.32 -2.06 26.76
N ASN A 361 -12.14 -1.01 26.71
CA ASN A 361 -13.51 -1.02 27.23
C ASN A 361 -14.53 -0.84 26.09
N PRO A 362 -14.86 -1.91 25.34
CA PRO A 362 -15.76 -1.84 24.18
C PRO A 362 -17.13 -1.22 24.48
N GLU A 363 -17.66 -1.42 25.68
CA GLU A 363 -18.98 -0.92 26.08
C GLU A 363 -19.05 0.62 26.04
N LEU A 364 -17.97 1.31 26.41
CA LEU A 364 -17.93 2.78 26.36
C LEU A 364 -17.95 3.33 24.93
N TYR A 365 -17.39 2.59 23.96
CA TYR A 365 -17.33 3.04 22.57
C TYR A 365 -18.63 2.75 21.80
N ASN A 366 -19.35 1.69 22.17
CA ASN A 366 -20.61 1.34 21.50
C ASN A 366 -21.73 2.35 21.74
N ASN A 367 -21.69 3.11 22.84
CA ASN A 367 -22.66 4.19 23.10
C ASN A 367 -22.51 5.40 22.17
N TYR A 368 -21.39 5.54 21.46
CA TYR A 368 -21.19 6.61 20.48
C TYR A 368 -21.75 6.30 19.08
N ASN A 369 -22.02 5.04 18.75
CA ASN A 369 -22.62 4.66 17.44
C ASN A 369 -24.16 4.67 17.45
N ASN A 370 -24.78 4.92 18.60
CA ASN A 370 -26.24 4.96 18.80
C ASN A 370 -26.76 6.38 19.17
N MET A 371 -25.90 7.40 19.10
CA MET A 371 -26.24 8.82 19.14
C MET A 371 -26.04 9.41 17.75
#